data_AF-A0A5Q0GWA6-F1
#
_entry.id   AF-A0A5Q0GWA6-F1
#
_cell.length_a   1.000
_cell.length_b   1.000
_cell.length_c   1.000
_cell.angle_alpha   90.00
_cell.angle_beta   90.00
_cell.angle_gamma   90.00
#
_symmetry.space_group_name_H-M   'P 1'
#
loop_
_entity.id
_entity.type
_entity.pdbx_description
1 polymer ?
#
loop_
_entity_poly.entity_id
_entity_poly.type
_entity_poly.pdbx_seq_one_letter_code
_entity_poly.pdbx_strand_id
1 'polypeptide(L)'
;MNLGTRLALAFALVVALTAGVVGVLAFRSAVERVIGEVNRGLHTASAAIIDGHHGVLHHPDGDVVGDAGQEQPPPLTAQRIEPDGGVTPLGGRAVVFPVSEADRALATGSARGSTNTAEVIVEHDTYRVLTTSLGDGAGAVQVGIDVNQSRQVMSGMAKEITVLTLLVTAVAAGLGWVLARRITRRLVRLTAIAEDVSATGPGAGEVPVEGRDEVARLSSSFNTMLRRLADAREAQERLIQDIAHELRTPLTSLRTNAHVLHRLHQLPPESRARLLADVEGETRELSHLVNELITLALARGTDEEEAEVELAEVVRNAAARARRRTEREITVDADRTRVRGQRLALERAVGNLLENAAKFDTDGTAPIGVEVRAGTITVSDRGPGLGTNDLGRIFDRFYRADTSRSLPGSGLGLAIVAGIAEAHDGTTFAGNRAGGGAAIGFTIATGRLLPDR
;
A
#
# COMPACT_ATOMS: atom_id res chain seq x y z
N MET A 1 12.44 19.69 -10.56
CA MET A 1 10.99 19.46 -10.80
C MET A 1 10.49 18.43 -9.79
N ASN A 2 9.49 18.77 -8.98
CA ASN A 2 8.91 17.84 -8.01
C ASN A 2 8.11 16.73 -8.71
N LEU A 3 7.96 15.58 -8.05
CA LEU A 3 7.16 14.46 -8.56
C LEU A 3 5.75 14.91 -8.97
N GLY A 4 5.13 15.76 -8.15
CA GLY A 4 3.81 16.32 -8.44
C GLY A 4 3.73 17.13 -9.73
N THR A 5 4.78 17.88 -10.09
CA THR A 5 4.80 18.63 -11.36
C THR A 5 4.98 17.72 -12.56
N ARG A 6 5.73 16.62 -12.42
CA ARG A 6 5.90 15.63 -13.49
C ARG A 6 4.60 14.88 -13.78
N LEU A 7 3.89 14.44 -12.73
CA LEU A 7 2.60 13.76 -12.86
C LEU A 7 1.54 14.68 -13.49
N ALA A 8 1.45 15.94 -13.04
CA ALA A 8 0.51 16.89 -13.62
C ALA A 8 0.76 17.13 -15.12
N LEU A 9 2.03 17.27 -15.51
CA LEU A 9 2.41 17.41 -16.93
C LEU A 9 2.11 16.15 -17.74
N ALA A 10 2.34 14.97 -17.18
CA ALA A 10 2.02 13.71 -17.85
C ALA A 10 0.51 13.55 -18.08
N PHE A 11 -0.31 13.84 -17.06
CA PHE A 11 -1.77 13.83 -17.21
C PHE A 11 -2.25 14.87 -18.22
N ALA A 12 -1.71 16.09 -18.17
CA ALA A 12 -2.03 17.14 -19.14
C ALA A 12 -1.68 16.72 -20.57
N LEU A 13 -0.52 16.08 -20.77
CA LEU A 13 -0.08 15.59 -22.07
C LEU A 13 -1.01 14.50 -22.61
N VAL A 14 -1.39 13.53 -21.78
CA VAL A 14 -2.32 12.46 -22.18
C VAL A 14 -3.68 13.03 -22.56
N VAL A 15 -4.21 13.95 -21.76
CA VAL A 15 -5.50 14.59 -22.07
C VAL A 15 -5.41 15.43 -23.34
N ALA A 16 -4.34 16.21 -23.52
CA ALA A 16 -4.12 17.00 -24.73
C ALA A 16 -4.05 16.13 -25.99
N LEU A 17 -3.29 15.03 -25.94
CA LEU A 17 -3.18 14.08 -27.05
C LEU A 17 -4.54 13.43 -27.35
N THR A 18 -5.26 12.98 -26.33
CA THR A 18 -6.55 12.31 -26.50
C THR A 18 -7.60 13.26 -27.06
N ALA A 19 -7.74 14.45 -26.46
CA ALA A 19 -8.68 15.47 -26.92
C ALA A 19 -8.33 15.99 -28.32
N GLY A 20 -7.03 16.17 -28.62
CA GLY A 20 -6.56 16.55 -29.95
C GLY A 20 -6.89 15.50 -31.02
N VAL A 21 -6.62 14.21 -30.75
CA VAL A 21 -6.96 13.12 -31.67
C VAL A 21 -8.47 13.05 -31.92
N VAL A 22 -9.28 13.11 -30.87
CA VAL A 22 -10.75 13.12 -30.98
C VAL A 22 -11.24 14.33 -31.77
N GLY A 23 -10.70 15.52 -31.50
CA GLY A 23 -11.05 16.75 -32.21
C GLY A 23 -10.72 16.69 -33.70
N VAL A 24 -9.53 16.20 -34.07
CA VAL A 24 -9.12 16.02 -35.47
C VAL A 24 -9.99 15.00 -36.19
N LEU A 25 -10.30 13.87 -35.55
CA LEU A 25 -11.18 12.85 -36.14
C LEU A 25 -12.61 13.37 -36.34
N ALA A 26 -13.15 14.09 -35.37
CA ALA A 26 -14.47 14.70 -35.45
C ALA A 26 -14.53 15.74 -36.59
N PHE A 27 -13.54 16.61 -36.67
CA PHE A 27 -13.43 17.61 -37.73
C PHE A 27 -13.32 16.95 -39.12
N ARG A 28 -12.44 15.95 -39.26
CA ARG A 28 -12.28 15.21 -40.52
C ARG A 28 -13.58 14.53 -40.94
N SER A 29 -14.28 13.89 -40.00
CA SER A 29 -15.59 13.27 -40.27
C SER A 29 -16.63 14.29 -40.71
N ALA A 30 -16.66 15.48 -40.09
CA ALA A 30 -17.54 16.56 -40.50
C ALA A 30 -17.25 17.04 -41.93
N VAL A 31 -15.97 17.27 -42.26
CA VAL A 31 -15.54 17.68 -43.61
C VAL A 31 -15.90 16.62 -44.66
N GLU A 32 -15.60 15.35 -44.40
CA GLU A 32 -15.93 14.25 -45.31
C GLU A 32 -17.44 14.12 -45.55
N ARG A 33 -18.26 14.31 -44.50
CA ARG A 33 -19.73 14.32 -44.61
C ARG A 33 -20.23 15.50 -45.47
N VAL A 34 -19.73 16.71 -45.23
CA VAL A 34 -20.13 17.91 -45.98
C VAL A 34 -19.75 17.79 -47.45
N ILE A 35 -18.52 17.39 -47.76
CA ILE A 35 -18.06 17.19 -49.15
C ILE A 35 -18.86 16.07 -49.82
N GLY A 36 -19.15 14.98 -49.10
CA GLY A 36 -19.97 13.88 -49.60
C GLY A 36 -21.40 14.29 -49.93
N GLU A 37 -22.01 15.15 -49.11
CA GLU A 37 -23.35 15.72 -49.38
C GLU A 37 -23.33 16.66 -50.59
N VAL A 38 -22.33 17.54 -50.68
CA VAL A 38 -22.14 18.45 -51.83
C VAL A 38 -21.99 17.66 -53.14
N ASN A 39 -21.13 16.64 -53.17
CA ASN A 39 -20.93 15.82 -54.38
C ASN A 39 -22.22 15.08 -54.77
N ARG A 40 -22.96 14.51 -53.80
CA ARG A 40 -24.26 13.86 -54.06
C ARG A 40 -25.28 14.84 -54.62
N GLY A 41 -25.34 16.05 -54.09
CA GLY A 41 -26.18 17.14 -54.61
C GLY A 41 -25.83 17.50 -56.06
N LEU A 42 -24.54 17.68 -56.37
CA LEU A 42 -24.08 17.97 -57.73
C LEU A 42 -24.42 16.86 -58.72
N HIS A 43 -24.22 15.58 -58.36
CA HIS A 43 -24.59 14.44 -59.22
C HIS A 43 -26.09 14.38 -59.48
N THR A 44 -26.92 14.61 -58.44
CA THR A 44 -28.38 14.60 -58.56
C THR A 44 -28.87 15.74 -59.46
N ALA A 45 -28.30 16.94 -59.29
CA ALA A 45 -28.63 18.09 -60.12
C ALA A 45 -28.17 17.92 -61.58
N SER A 46 -26.97 17.39 -61.81
CA SER A 46 -26.47 17.09 -63.15
C SER A 46 -27.39 16.11 -63.88
N ALA A 47 -27.80 15.00 -63.22
CA ALA A 47 -28.72 14.04 -63.79
C ALA A 47 -30.08 14.67 -64.14
N ALA A 48 -30.65 15.48 -63.25
CA ALA A 48 -31.91 16.18 -63.51
C ALA A 48 -31.84 17.12 -64.73
N ILE A 49 -30.73 17.88 -64.87
CA ILE A 49 -30.52 18.78 -66.01
C ILE A 49 -30.35 18.00 -67.31
N ILE A 50 -29.64 16.87 -67.28
CA ILE A 50 -29.47 15.98 -68.44
C ILE A 50 -30.82 15.40 -68.89
N ASP A 51 -31.71 15.10 -67.95
CA ASP A 51 -33.07 14.61 -68.20
C ASP A 51 -34.07 15.74 -68.53
N GLY A 52 -33.59 16.96 -68.79
CA GLY A 52 -34.39 18.11 -69.23
C GLY A 52 -35.15 18.84 -68.11
N HIS A 53 -34.92 18.50 -66.84
CA HIS A 53 -35.55 19.14 -65.69
C HIS A 53 -34.71 20.34 -65.22
N HIS A 54 -34.87 21.48 -65.89
CA HIS A 54 -34.17 22.72 -65.56
C HIS A 54 -34.69 23.41 -64.29
N GLY A 55 -35.77 22.93 -63.68
CA GLY A 55 -36.35 23.48 -62.45
C GLY A 55 -35.47 23.39 -61.21
N VAL A 56 -34.34 22.68 -61.29
CA VAL A 56 -33.30 22.57 -60.24
C VAL A 56 -32.35 23.79 -60.24
N LEU A 57 -32.37 24.60 -61.30
CA LEU A 57 -31.56 25.81 -61.45
C LEU A 57 -32.40 27.03 -61.03
N HIS A 58 -32.27 27.44 -59.77
CA HIS A 58 -32.97 28.63 -59.26
C HIS A 58 -32.15 29.91 -59.48
N HIS A 59 -32.80 30.98 -59.95
CA HIS A 59 -32.22 32.32 -60.08
C HIS A 59 -32.44 33.10 -58.77
N PRO A 60 -31.42 33.76 -58.20
CA PRO A 60 -31.56 34.45 -56.90
C PRO A 60 -32.55 35.62 -56.89
N ASP A 61 -32.82 36.25 -58.05
CA ASP A 61 -33.58 37.52 -58.16
C ASP A 61 -35.04 37.35 -58.61
N GLY A 62 -35.59 36.13 -58.55
CA GLY A 62 -37.00 35.89 -58.87
C GLY A 62 -37.90 36.03 -57.64
N ASP A 63 -38.77 37.05 -57.60
CA ASP A 63 -39.88 37.15 -56.65
C ASP A 63 -40.79 35.91 -56.80
N VAL A 64 -40.62 34.92 -55.92
CA VAL A 64 -41.53 33.78 -55.82
C VAL A 64 -41.92 33.60 -54.35
N VAL A 65 -43.21 33.86 -54.09
CA VAL A 65 -43.92 33.48 -52.88
C VAL A 65 -43.95 31.96 -52.80
N GLY A 66 -43.02 31.37 -52.05
CA GLY A 66 -42.96 29.94 -51.73
C GLY A 66 -43.25 29.73 -50.24
N ASP A 67 -44.08 28.73 -49.95
CA ASP A 67 -44.60 28.38 -48.63
C ASP A 67 -43.50 28.17 -47.58
N ALA A 68 -43.70 28.74 -46.38
CA ALA A 68 -42.71 28.80 -45.32
C ALA A 68 -42.51 27.40 -44.69
N GLY A 69 -41.53 26.63 -45.17
CA GLY A 69 -41.18 25.37 -44.51
C GLY A 69 -40.23 24.42 -45.24
N GLN A 70 -39.88 24.67 -46.50
CA GLN A 70 -38.93 23.82 -47.23
C GLN A 70 -37.54 24.45 -47.24
N GLU A 71 -36.55 23.76 -46.65
CA GLU A 71 -35.12 24.09 -46.78
C GLU A 71 -34.80 24.23 -48.28
N GLN A 72 -34.56 25.47 -48.71
CA GLN A 72 -34.25 25.74 -50.12
C GLN A 72 -32.84 25.22 -50.41
N PRO A 73 -32.66 24.37 -51.45
CA PRO A 73 -31.35 23.89 -51.82
C PRO A 73 -30.45 25.07 -52.22
N PRO A 74 -29.15 25.03 -51.88
CA PRO A 74 -28.22 26.10 -52.20
C PRO A 74 -28.20 26.39 -53.70
N PRO A 75 -28.07 27.67 -54.11
CA PRO A 75 -28.22 28.07 -55.50
C PRO A 75 -27.16 27.39 -56.38
N LEU A 76 -27.62 26.45 -57.21
CA LEU A 76 -26.80 25.75 -58.18
C LEU A 76 -26.66 26.59 -59.44
N THR A 77 -25.47 26.61 -60.02
CA THR A 77 -25.20 27.27 -61.30
C THR A 77 -24.79 26.22 -62.31
N ALA A 78 -25.35 26.28 -63.52
CA ALA A 78 -25.02 25.34 -64.57
C ALA A 78 -24.75 26.02 -65.90
N GLN A 79 -23.85 25.41 -66.66
CA GLN A 79 -23.51 25.77 -68.03
C GLN A 79 -23.32 24.51 -68.87
N ARG A 80 -23.61 24.61 -70.15
CA ARG A 80 -23.33 23.58 -71.16
C ARG A 80 -22.01 23.89 -71.83
N ILE A 81 -21.18 22.89 -71.98
CA ILE A 81 -19.95 22.91 -72.78
C ILE A 81 -20.29 22.27 -74.12
N GLU A 82 -20.22 23.04 -75.19
CA GLU A 82 -20.42 22.57 -76.55
C GLU A 82 -19.18 21.82 -77.07
N PRO A 83 -19.32 20.96 -78.11
CA PRO A 83 -18.22 20.16 -78.63
C PRO A 83 -17.08 20.99 -79.24
N ASP A 84 -17.38 22.22 -79.66
CA ASP A 84 -16.41 23.21 -80.17
C ASP A 84 -15.69 23.98 -79.04
N GLY A 85 -16.05 23.70 -77.78
CA GLY A 85 -15.52 24.37 -76.59
C GLY A 85 -16.27 25.65 -76.20
N GLY A 86 -17.34 26.00 -76.91
CA GLY A 86 -18.27 27.06 -76.53
C GLY A 86 -18.96 26.76 -75.21
N VAL A 87 -19.30 27.79 -74.44
CA VAL A 87 -19.98 27.66 -73.15
C VAL A 87 -21.28 28.43 -73.19
N THR A 88 -22.38 27.73 -72.93
CA THR A 88 -23.73 28.31 -72.92
C THR A 88 -24.32 28.19 -71.52
N PRO A 89 -24.64 29.28 -70.81
CA PRO A 89 -25.24 29.21 -69.49
C PRO A 89 -26.61 28.54 -69.54
N LEU A 90 -26.87 27.63 -68.60
CA LEU A 90 -28.14 26.88 -68.51
C LEU A 90 -29.05 27.44 -67.40
N GLY A 91 -28.51 28.12 -66.39
CA GLY A 91 -29.27 28.73 -65.29
C GLY A 91 -28.47 28.84 -63.99
N GLY A 92 -29.02 29.53 -62.98
CA GLY A 92 -28.36 29.79 -61.70
C GLY A 92 -27.73 31.18 -61.60
N ARG A 93 -26.61 31.36 -60.89
CA ARG A 93 -25.90 32.67 -60.87
C ARG A 93 -25.24 32.93 -62.23
N ALA A 94 -25.14 34.20 -62.62
CA ALA A 94 -24.48 34.60 -63.87
C ALA A 94 -22.94 34.52 -63.77
N VAL A 95 -22.43 33.31 -63.58
CA VAL A 95 -21.00 33.00 -63.40
C VAL A 95 -20.60 31.98 -64.46
N VAL A 96 -19.53 32.26 -65.19
CA VAL A 96 -18.97 31.33 -66.19
C VAL A 96 -17.82 30.56 -65.55
N PHE A 97 -17.96 29.23 -65.46
CA PHE A 97 -16.88 28.39 -64.95
C PHE A 97 -15.81 28.20 -66.02
N PRO A 98 -14.51 28.31 -65.69
CA PRO A 98 -13.43 27.93 -66.59
C PRO A 98 -13.51 26.45 -66.94
N VAL A 99 -13.28 26.14 -68.22
CA VAL A 99 -13.33 24.78 -68.77
C VAL A 99 -11.91 24.23 -68.86
N SER A 100 -11.60 23.22 -68.04
CA SER A 100 -10.30 22.54 -68.06
C SER A 100 -10.14 21.60 -69.26
N GLU A 101 -8.91 21.16 -69.55
CA GLU A 101 -8.67 20.16 -70.61
C GLU A 101 -9.46 18.86 -70.37
N ALA A 102 -9.60 18.44 -69.11
CA ALA A 102 -10.40 17.28 -68.73
C ALA A 102 -11.89 17.49 -69.04
N ASP A 103 -12.42 18.70 -68.82
CA ASP A 103 -13.81 19.02 -69.13
C ASP A 103 -14.08 19.04 -70.65
N ARG A 104 -13.12 19.53 -71.45
CA ARG A 104 -13.19 19.48 -72.92
C ARG A 104 -13.14 18.06 -73.46
N ALA A 105 -12.29 17.21 -72.85
CA ALA A 105 -12.22 15.79 -73.20
C ALA A 105 -13.54 15.06 -72.90
N LEU A 106 -14.24 15.43 -71.81
CA LEU A 106 -15.57 14.92 -71.51
C LEU A 106 -16.65 15.42 -72.49
N ALA A 107 -16.53 16.66 -72.97
CA ALA A 107 -17.49 17.23 -73.92
C ALA A 107 -17.42 16.59 -75.32
N THR A 108 -16.24 16.15 -75.74
CA THR A 108 -16.01 15.47 -77.04
C THR A 108 -16.01 13.94 -76.93
N GLY A 109 -16.03 13.39 -75.71
CA GLY A 109 -16.03 11.95 -75.46
C GLY A 109 -17.33 11.23 -75.83
N SER A 110 -17.22 9.94 -76.19
CA SER A 110 -18.37 9.10 -76.56
C SER A 110 -19.12 8.52 -75.34
N ALA A 111 -18.47 8.41 -74.18
CA ALA A 111 -19.04 7.76 -73.00
C ALA A 111 -19.99 8.69 -72.22
N ARG A 112 -21.31 8.49 -72.38
CA ARG A 112 -22.33 9.23 -71.61
C ARG A 112 -22.19 8.95 -70.11
N GLY A 113 -22.29 10.00 -69.30
CA GLY A 113 -22.25 9.89 -67.84
C GLY A 113 -20.85 9.85 -67.22
N SER A 114 -19.77 9.92 -68.01
CA SER A 114 -18.43 10.16 -67.47
C SER A 114 -18.37 11.53 -66.79
N THR A 115 -17.79 11.58 -65.58
CA THR A 115 -17.76 12.79 -64.76
C THR A 115 -16.36 13.24 -64.36
N ASN A 116 -16.18 14.55 -64.18
CA ASN A 116 -15.01 15.17 -63.57
C ASN A 116 -15.46 16.15 -62.47
N THR A 117 -14.82 16.11 -61.30
CA THR A 117 -15.11 17.06 -60.20
C THR A 117 -13.87 17.89 -59.91
N ALA A 118 -14.01 19.21 -59.90
CA ALA A 118 -12.93 20.14 -59.61
C ALA A 118 -13.39 21.26 -58.67
N GLU A 119 -12.43 21.85 -57.94
CA GLU A 119 -12.65 23.13 -57.27
C GLU A 119 -12.08 24.24 -58.13
N VAL A 120 -12.87 25.29 -58.31
CA VAL A 120 -12.60 26.36 -59.25
C VAL A 120 -12.86 27.68 -58.55
N ILE A 121 -11.92 28.61 -58.69
CA ILE A 121 -12.07 29.96 -58.14
C ILE A 121 -12.54 30.84 -59.28
N VAL A 122 -13.71 31.47 -59.11
CA VAL A 122 -14.25 32.45 -60.06
C VAL A 122 -14.44 33.75 -59.30
N GLU A 123 -13.77 34.80 -59.77
CA GLU A 123 -13.65 36.08 -59.08
C GLU A 123 -13.06 35.91 -57.66
N HIS A 124 -13.91 35.96 -56.63
CA HIS A 124 -13.54 35.82 -55.23
C HIS A 124 -14.18 34.59 -54.57
N ASP A 125 -15.04 33.87 -55.31
CA ASP A 125 -15.80 32.75 -54.79
C ASP A 125 -15.22 31.40 -55.22
N THR A 126 -15.16 30.45 -54.28
CA THR A 126 -14.72 29.09 -54.58
C THR A 126 -15.94 28.23 -54.86
N TYR A 127 -15.99 27.68 -56.07
CA TYR A 127 -17.03 26.78 -56.50
C TYR A 127 -16.50 25.35 -56.56
N ARG A 128 -17.34 24.40 -56.14
CA ARG A 128 -17.13 22.98 -56.43
C ARG A 128 -17.99 22.60 -57.62
N VAL A 129 -17.34 22.14 -58.67
CA VAL A 129 -17.93 21.99 -60.01
C VAL A 129 -17.84 20.54 -60.44
N LEU A 130 -18.96 20.00 -60.94
CA LEU A 130 -19.09 18.68 -61.54
C LEU A 130 -19.40 18.84 -63.04
N THR A 131 -18.52 18.32 -63.88
CA THR A 131 -18.73 18.20 -65.33
C THR A 131 -19.18 16.78 -65.66
N THR A 132 -20.25 16.61 -66.44
CA THR A 132 -20.81 15.32 -66.85
C THR A 132 -20.99 15.28 -68.37
N SER A 133 -20.44 14.25 -69.03
CA SER A 133 -20.56 14.08 -70.48
C SER A 133 -21.98 13.68 -70.91
N LEU A 134 -22.49 14.30 -71.98
CA LEU A 134 -23.78 13.94 -72.60
C LEU A 134 -23.66 12.71 -73.52
N GLY A 135 -22.44 12.26 -73.83
CA GLY A 135 -22.15 11.16 -74.74
C GLY A 135 -22.19 11.56 -76.20
N ASP A 136 -21.65 10.69 -77.06
CA ASP A 136 -21.67 10.82 -78.53
C ASP A 136 -21.18 12.17 -79.08
N GLY A 137 -20.29 12.85 -78.35
CA GLY A 137 -19.80 14.18 -78.72
C GLY A 137 -20.89 15.26 -78.70
N ALA A 138 -21.97 15.08 -77.92
CA ALA A 138 -23.07 16.04 -77.78
C ALA A 138 -22.76 17.20 -76.80
N GLY A 139 -21.54 17.25 -76.25
CA GLY A 139 -21.09 18.21 -75.25
C GLY A 139 -21.09 17.64 -73.83
N ALA A 140 -20.90 18.52 -72.84
CA ALA A 140 -20.97 18.20 -71.42
C ALA A 140 -21.82 19.22 -70.66
N VAL A 141 -22.40 18.82 -69.54
CA VAL A 141 -23.08 19.70 -68.59
C VAL A 141 -22.17 19.92 -67.40
N GLN A 142 -21.98 21.18 -67.02
CA GLN A 142 -21.17 21.56 -65.89
C GLN A 142 -22.05 22.25 -64.84
N VAL A 143 -22.10 21.69 -63.64
CA VAL A 143 -22.90 22.17 -62.50
C VAL A 143 -21.98 22.53 -61.35
N GLY A 144 -22.13 23.71 -60.77
CA GLY A 144 -21.30 24.21 -59.68
C GLY A 144 -22.13 24.75 -58.51
N ILE A 145 -21.56 24.63 -57.31
CA ILE A 145 -22.10 25.18 -56.07
C ILE A 145 -21.02 25.98 -55.34
N ASP A 146 -21.41 27.12 -54.78
CA ASP A 146 -20.55 27.94 -53.94
C ASP A 146 -20.28 27.21 -52.60
N VAL A 147 -19.00 26.94 -52.32
CA VAL A 147 -18.58 26.25 -51.09
C VAL A 147 -18.00 27.21 -50.04
N ASN A 148 -18.03 28.52 -50.27
CA ASN A 148 -17.51 29.51 -49.32
C ASN A 148 -18.27 29.52 -48.00
N GLN A 149 -19.61 29.43 -48.03
CA GLN A 149 -20.42 29.35 -46.82
C GLN A 149 -20.06 28.11 -45.99
N SER A 150 -19.96 26.94 -46.62
CA SER A 150 -19.52 25.70 -45.96
C SER A 150 -18.09 25.82 -45.41
N ARG A 151 -17.16 26.45 -46.14
CA ARG A 151 -15.78 26.69 -45.67
C ARG A 151 -15.73 27.63 -44.46
N GLN A 152 -16.55 28.67 -44.43
CA GLN A 152 -16.64 29.57 -43.27
C GLN A 152 -17.17 28.81 -42.05
N VAL A 153 -18.22 28.01 -42.20
CA VAL A 153 -18.74 27.16 -41.11
C VAL A 153 -17.68 26.17 -40.63
N MET A 154 -16.96 25.49 -41.54
CA MET A 154 -15.88 24.56 -41.17
C MET A 154 -14.73 25.26 -40.43
N SER A 155 -14.29 26.45 -40.86
CA SER A 155 -13.24 27.19 -40.16
C SER A 155 -13.68 27.69 -38.77
N GLY A 156 -14.96 28.07 -38.62
CA GLY A 156 -15.58 28.35 -37.34
C GLY A 156 -15.56 27.14 -36.41
N MET A 157 -15.99 25.98 -36.90
CA MET A 157 -15.94 24.70 -36.14
C MET A 157 -14.50 24.34 -35.73
N ALA A 158 -13.52 24.49 -36.62
CA ALA A 158 -12.12 24.21 -36.29
C ALA A 158 -11.60 25.10 -35.15
N LYS A 159 -11.96 26.39 -35.16
CA LYS A 159 -11.63 27.33 -34.09
C LYS A 159 -12.30 26.94 -32.78
N GLU A 160 -13.59 26.61 -32.79
CA GLU A 160 -14.34 26.17 -31.61
C GLU A 160 -13.75 24.88 -31.01
N ILE A 161 -13.45 23.87 -31.84
CA ILE A 161 -12.82 22.62 -31.41
C ILE A 161 -11.45 22.90 -30.78
N THR A 162 -10.66 23.80 -31.36
CA THR A 162 -9.33 24.17 -30.84
C THR A 162 -9.45 24.85 -29.47
N VAL A 163 -10.36 25.82 -29.32
CA VAL A 163 -10.60 26.52 -28.05
C VAL A 163 -11.08 25.55 -26.99
N LEU A 164 -12.03 24.67 -27.31
CA LEU A 164 -12.54 23.66 -26.39
C LEU A 164 -11.44 22.69 -25.95
N THR A 165 -10.61 22.23 -26.89
CA THR A 165 -9.48 21.32 -26.62
C THR A 165 -8.47 21.96 -25.67
N LEU A 166 -8.12 23.24 -25.89
CA LEU A 166 -7.23 23.99 -25.00
C LEU A 166 -7.84 24.16 -23.60
N LEU A 167 -9.13 24.48 -23.51
CA LEU A 167 -9.83 24.65 -22.24
C LEU A 167 -9.84 23.34 -21.43
N VAL A 168 -10.23 22.22 -22.06
CA VAL A 168 -10.25 20.90 -21.42
C VAL A 168 -8.86 20.49 -20.95
N THR A 169 -7.84 20.74 -21.76
CA THR A 169 -6.43 20.48 -21.41
C THR A 169 -6.00 21.30 -20.19
N ALA A 170 -6.33 22.59 -20.15
CA ALA A 170 -5.98 23.47 -19.03
C ALA A 170 -6.66 23.03 -17.72
N VAL A 171 -7.95 22.67 -17.77
CA VAL A 171 -8.69 22.17 -16.60
C VAL A 171 -8.09 20.85 -16.10
N ALA A 172 -7.79 19.91 -17.00
CA ALA A 172 -7.16 18.65 -16.65
C ALA A 172 -5.77 18.84 -16.01
N ALA A 173 -4.96 19.77 -16.55
CA ALA A 173 -3.66 20.12 -15.98
C ALA A 173 -3.80 20.70 -14.55
N GLY A 174 -4.77 21.59 -14.34
CA GLY A 174 -5.07 22.17 -13.02
C GLY A 174 -5.49 21.11 -11.99
N LEU A 175 -6.45 20.25 -12.34
CA LEU A 175 -6.90 19.17 -11.48
C LEU A 175 -5.79 18.15 -11.18
N GLY A 176 -5.02 17.76 -12.20
CA GLY A 176 -3.88 16.87 -12.07
C GLY A 176 -2.82 17.46 -11.13
N TRP A 177 -2.55 18.76 -11.23
CA TRP A 177 -1.62 19.46 -10.34
C TRP A 177 -2.08 19.49 -8.89
N VAL A 178 -3.36 19.80 -8.64
CA VAL A 178 -3.93 19.80 -7.28
C VAL A 178 -3.84 18.41 -6.65
N LEU A 179 -4.26 17.37 -7.38
CA LEU A 179 -4.24 15.98 -6.88
C LEU A 179 -2.81 15.51 -6.62
N ALA A 180 -1.90 15.74 -7.55
CA ALA A 180 -0.51 15.35 -7.42
C ALA A 180 0.18 16.10 -6.26
N ARG A 181 -0.14 17.38 -6.06
CA ARG A 181 0.38 18.16 -4.93
C ARG A 181 -0.16 17.67 -3.58
N ARG A 182 -1.42 17.25 -3.51
CA ARG A 182 -2.03 16.69 -2.31
C ARG A 182 -1.36 15.37 -1.89
N ILE A 183 -1.21 14.43 -2.83
CA ILE A 183 -0.59 13.13 -2.57
C ILE A 183 0.90 13.30 -2.23
N THR A 184 1.65 14.06 -3.02
CA THR A 184 3.10 14.25 -2.81
C THR A 184 3.39 14.89 -1.45
N ARG A 185 2.59 15.88 -1.02
CA ARG A 185 2.76 16.51 0.30
C ARG A 185 2.63 15.51 1.45
N ARG A 186 1.66 14.59 1.38
CA ARG A 186 1.45 13.55 2.40
C ARG A 186 2.64 12.60 2.46
N LEU A 187 3.14 12.16 1.31
CA LEU A 187 4.31 11.29 1.23
C LEU A 187 5.57 11.97 1.78
N VAL A 188 5.84 13.22 1.40
CA VAL A 188 7.00 13.97 1.90
C VAL A 188 6.96 14.13 3.43
N ARG A 189 5.77 14.37 4.01
CA ARG A 189 5.63 14.42 5.47
C ARG A 189 5.94 13.06 6.12
N LEU A 190 5.50 11.96 5.51
CA LEU A 190 5.78 10.61 6.00
C LEU A 190 7.29 10.31 5.96
N THR A 191 7.95 10.67 4.86
CA THR A 191 9.40 10.53 4.69
C THR A 191 10.16 11.35 5.73
N ALA A 192 9.76 12.61 5.97
CA ALA A 192 10.41 13.46 6.97
C ALA A 192 10.31 12.89 8.40
N ILE A 193 9.17 12.30 8.76
CA ILE A 193 9.00 11.66 10.07
C ILE A 193 9.85 10.38 10.16
N ALA A 194 9.93 9.60 9.08
CA ALA A 194 10.80 8.42 9.04
C ALA A 194 12.28 8.78 9.17
N GLU A 195 12.73 9.85 8.51
CA GLU A 195 14.09 10.38 8.62
C GLU A 195 14.38 10.89 10.04
N ASP A 196 13.44 11.62 10.66
CA ASP A 196 13.57 12.09 12.04
C ASP A 196 13.66 10.92 13.03
N VAL A 197 12.77 9.94 12.92
CA VAL A 197 12.78 8.73 13.77
C VAL A 197 14.09 7.94 13.63
N SER A 198 14.69 7.94 12.44
CA SER A 198 15.97 7.29 12.20
C SER A 198 17.14 8.03 12.87
N ALA A 199 17.04 9.36 13.01
CA ALA A 199 18.10 10.19 13.57
C ALA A 199 18.00 10.34 15.09
N THR A 200 16.81 10.56 15.64
CA THR A 200 16.58 10.90 17.05
C THR A 200 15.92 9.77 17.85
N GLY A 201 15.45 8.71 17.17
CA GLY A 201 14.65 7.65 17.76
C GLY A 201 13.15 7.93 17.66
N PRO A 202 12.28 7.00 18.10
CA PRO A 202 10.83 7.18 18.02
C PRO A 202 10.39 8.41 18.85
N GLY A 203 10.11 9.53 18.17
CA GLY A 203 9.51 10.72 18.75
C GLY A 203 7.98 10.62 18.86
N ALA A 204 7.36 11.47 19.68
CA ALA A 204 5.91 11.48 19.96
C ALA A 204 5.03 12.00 18.80
N GLY A 205 5.58 12.19 17.60
CA GLY A 205 4.85 12.75 16.46
C GLY A 205 4.02 11.68 15.75
N GLU A 206 2.71 11.64 16.01
CA GLU A 206 1.80 10.82 15.21
C GLU A 206 1.62 11.39 13.81
N VAL A 207 1.63 10.52 12.80
CA VAL A 207 1.25 10.90 11.44
C VAL A 207 -0.27 11.06 11.38
N PRO A 208 -0.81 12.21 10.95
CA PRO A 208 -2.25 12.37 10.77
C PRO A 208 -2.79 11.38 9.73
N VAL A 209 -3.77 10.57 10.13
CA VAL A 209 -4.47 9.65 9.24
C VAL A 209 -5.67 10.38 8.64
N GLU A 210 -5.54 10.87 7.42
CA GLU A 210 -6.60 11.61 6.72
C GLU A 210 -7.15 10.84 5.52
N GLY A 211 -8.42 10.46 5.58
CA GLY A 211 -9.13 9.80 4.49
C GLY A 211 -9.20 8.28 4.65
N ARG A 212 -9.55 7.59 3.56
CA ARG A 212 -9.75 6.12 3.51
C ARG A 212 -9.02 5.47 2.33
N ASP A 213 -8.03 6.16 1.77
CA ASP A 213 -7.24 5.71 0.62
C ASP A 213 -6.03 4.86 1.06
N GLU A 214 -5.26 4.37 0.08
CA GLU A 214 -4.03 3.61 0.29
C GLU A 214 -3.01 4.40 1.14
N VAL A 215 -3.00 5.73 1.00
CA VAL A 215 -2.11 6.61 1.76
C VAL A 215 -2.52 6.63 3.24
N ALA A 216 -3.81 6.70 3.56
CA ALA A 216 -4.31 6.59 4.93
C ALA A 216 -4.00 5.23 5.56
N ARG A 217 -4.12 4.13 4.79
CA ARG A 217 -3.75 2.79 5.26
C ARG A 217 -2.26 2.70 5.56
N LEU A 218 -1.40 3.27 4.70
CA LEU A 218 0.04 3.36 4.93
C LEU A 218 0.38 4.16 6.19
N SER A 219 -0.26 5.33 6.40
CA SER A 219 -0.07 6.13 7.61
C SER A 219 -0.47 5.37 8.89
N SER A 220 -1.57 4.62 8.85
CA SER A 220 -2.01 3.78 9.98
C SER A 220 -1.01 2.66 10.32
N SER A 221 -0.53 1.94 9.30
CA SER A 221 0.50 0.90 9.48
C SER A 221 1.80 1.50 10.03
N PHE A 222 2.20 2.65 9.52
CA PHE A 222 3.38 3.38 9.99
C PHE A 222 3.25 3.81 11.45
N ASN A 223 2.12 4.40 11.87
CA ASN A 223 1.85 4.72 13.27
C ASN A 223 1.86 3.49 14.18
N THR A 224 1.41 2.34 13.68
CA THR A 224 1.46 1.08 14.44
C THR A 224 2.91 0.60 14.64
N MET A 225 3.74 0.71 13.60
CA MET A 225 5.17 0.41 13.68
C MET A 225 5.89 1.35 14.66
N LEU A 226 5.62 2.65 14.59
CA LEU A 226 6.20 3.64 15.51
C LEU A 226 5.85 3.36 16.97
N ARG A 227 4.58 3.02 17.26
CA ARG A 227 4.15 2.65 18.62
C ARG A 227 4.90 1.41 19.13
N ARG A 228 4.97 0.34 18.33
CA ARG A 228 5.72 -0.87 18.70
C ARG A 228 7.19 -0.59 18.97
N LEU A 229 7.80 0.29 18.18
CA LEU A 229 9.20 0.69 18.37
C LEU A 229 9.39 1.50 19.65
N ALA A 230 8.47 2.43 19.94
CA ALA A 230 8.48 3.21 21.18
C ALA A 230 8.32 2.29 22.41
N ASP A 231 7.34 1.38 22.39
CA ASP A 231 7.08 0.42 23.47
C ASP A 231 8.31 -0.47 23.72
N ALA A 232 8.94 -0.95 22.64
CA ALA A 232 10.14 -1.78 22.74
C ALA A 232 11.33 -1.02 23.36
N ARG A 233 11.52 0.25 22.97
CA ARG A 233 12.56 1.12 23.51
C ARG A 233 12.32 1.43 24.99
N GLU A 234 11.10 1.80 25.36
CA GLU A 234 10.75 2.08 26.74
C GLU A 234 10.94 0.85 27.63
N ALA A 235 10.56 -0.34 27.15
CA ALA A 235 10.80 -1.59 27.86
C ALA A 235 12.30 -1.91 28.01
N GLN A 236 13.14 -1.54 27.04
CA GLN A 236 14.58 -1.68 27.13
C GLN A 236 15.19 -0.69 28.15
N GLU A 237 14.76 0.57 28.14
CA GLU A 237 15.22 1.58 29.09
C GLU A 237 14.85 1.22 30.53
N ARG A 238 13.61 0.75 30.76
CA ARG A 238 13.16 0.22 32.06
C ARG A 238 14.02 -0.96 32.51
N LEU A 239 14.28 -1.93 31.61
CA LEU A 239 15.17 -3.06 31.92
C LEU A 239 16.56 -2.60 32.36
N ILE A 240 17.17 -1.64 31.66
CA ILE A 240 18.50 -1.13 32.02
C ILE A 240 18.47 -0.46 33.40
N GLN A 241 17.41 0.30 33.72
CA GLN A 241 17.25 0.93 35.03
C GLN A 241 17.11 -0.09 36.15
N ASP A 242 16.32 -1.14 35.94
CA ASP A 242 16.12 -2.21 36.93
C ASP A 242 17.43 -2.98 37.16
N ILE A 243 18.12 -3.35 36.07
CA ILE A 243 19.46 -3.96 36.12
C ILE A 243 20.43 -3.12 36.95
N ALA A 244 20.46 -1.81 36.68
CA ALA A 244 21.37 -0.91 37.37
C ALA A 244 21.10 -0.83 38.88
N HIS A 245 19.82 -0.87 39.29
CA HIS A 245 19.44 -0.90 40.71
C HIS A 245 19.85 -2.21 41.38
N GLU A 246 19.54 -3.33 40.74
CA GLU A 246 19.76 -4.67 41.30
C GLU A 246 21.23 -5.05 41.37
N LEU A 247 22.07 -4.54 40.46
CA LEU A 247 23.53 -4.67 40.56
C LEU A 247 24.15 -3.75 41.63
N ARG A 248 23.56 -2.58 41.88
CA ARG A 248 24.13 -1.59 42.83
C ARG A 248 24.13 -2.13 44.25
N THR A 249 23.12 -2.88 44.67
CA THR A 249 23.00 -3.44 46.03
C THR A 249 24.15 -4.40 46.39
N PRO A 250 24.36 -5.53 45.67
CA PRO A 250 25.44 -6.46 45.97
C PRO A 250 26.82 -5.81 45.75
N LEU A 251 26.99 -4.92 44.76
CA LEU A 251 28.25 -4.16 44.60
C LEU A 251 28.55 -3.24 45.78
N THR A 252 27.53 -2.60 46.35
CA THR A 252 27.70 -1.71 47.53
C THR A 252 28.08 -2.52 48.77
N SER A 253 27.47 -3.69 48.93
CA SER A 253 27.77 -4.58 50.05
C SER A 253 29.15 -5.23 49.92
N LEU A 254 29.53 -5.73 48.73
CA LEU A 254 30.89 -6.17 48.44
C LEU A 254 31.93 -5.07 48.69
N ARG A 255 31.63 -3.81 48.32
CA ARG A 255 32.52 -2.67 48.59
C ARG A 255 32.66 -2.40 50.09
N THR A 256 31.57 -2.52 50.85
CA THR A 256 31.59 -2.38 52.31
C THR A 256 32.41 -3.50 52.95
N ASN A 257 32.15 -4.75 52.56
CA ASN A 257 32.88 -5.92 53.03
C ASN A 257 34.37 -5.81 52.71
N ALA A 258 34.73 -5.37 51.49
CA ALA A 258 36.12 -5.12 51.10
C ALA A 258 36.80 -4.02 51.95
N HIS A 259 36.06 -2.99 52.37
CA HIS A 259 36.56 -1.97 53.30
C HIS A 259 36.87 -2.55 54.69
N VAL A 260 36.05 -3.48 55.16
CA VAL A 260 36.26 -4.19 56.44
C VAL A 260 37.41 -5.20 56.32
N LEU A 261 37.62 -5.81 55.13
CA LEU A 261 38.76 -6.70 54.87
C LEU A 261 40.12 -6.02 55.11
N HIS A 262 40.24 -4.69 54.97
CA HIS A 262 41.48 -3.98 55.33
C HIS A 262 41.84 -4.05 56.82
N ARG A 263 40.87 -4.34 57.71
CA ARG A 263 41.07 -4.54 59.15
C ARG A 263 40.93 -6.00 59.57
N LEU A 264 41.03 -6.94 58.63
CA LEU A 264 40.87 -8.38 58.84
C LEU A 264 41.64 -8.94 60.04
N HIS A 265 42.87 -8.47 60.24
CA HIS A 265 43.77 -8.92 61.30
C HIS A 265 43.38 -8.42 62.70
N GLN A 266 42.44 -7.47 62.78
CA GLN A 266 41.91 -6.89 64.03
C GLN A 266 40.56 -7.51 64.42
N LEU A 267 39.99 -8.39 63.57
CA LEU A 267 38.71 -9.03 63.83
C LEU A 267 38.88 -10.36 64.60
N PRO A 268 37.95 -10.69 65.51
CA PRO A 268 37.86 -12.02 66.10
C PRO A 268 37.74 -13.11 65.01
N PRO A 269 38.24 -14.34 65.25
CA PRO A 269 38.21 -15.44 64.28
C PRO A 269 36.82 -15.72 63.70
N GLU A 270 35.78 -15.67 64.53
CA GLU A 270 34.39 -15.88 64.12
C GLU A 270 33.85 -14.77 63.22
N SER A 271 34.22 -13.51 63.47
CA SER A 271 33.81 -12.37 62.64
C SER A 271 34.52 -12.39 61.29
N ARG A 272 35.77 -12.84 61.26
CA ARG A 272 36.53 -13.07 60.04
C ARG A 272 35.91 -14.17 59.17
N ALA A 273 35.53 -15.29 59.77
CA ALA A 273 34.87 -16.39 59.06
C ALA A 273 33.53 -15.95 58.47
N ARG A 274 32.72 -15.18 59.23
CA ARG A 274 31.47 -14.58 58.74
C ARG A 274 31.69 -13.63 57.57
N LEU A 275 32.62 -12.68 57.68
CA LEU A 275 32.90 -11.73 56.61
C LEU A 275 33.35 -12.41 55.30
N LEU A 276 34.17 -13.47 55.40
CA LEU A 276 34.57 -14.26 54.22
C LEU A 276 33.38 -15.02 53.61
N ALA A 277 32.52 -15.61 54.44
CA ALA A 277 31.30 -16.27 54.00
C ALA A 277 30.32 -15.28 53.34
N ASP A 278 30.19 -14.06 53.87
CA ASP A 278 29.36 -13.00 53.31
C ASP A 278 29.87 -12.60 51.92
N VAL A 279 31.17 -12.31 51.76
CA VAL A 279 31.77 -11.98 50.46
C VAL A 279 31.59 -13.10 49.43
N GLU A 280 31.76 -14.35 49.85
CA GLU A 280 31.59 -15.50 48.97
C GLU A 280 30.12 -15.69 48.55
N GLY A 281 29.19 -15.51 49.49
CA GLY A 281 27.76 -15.53 49.23
C GLY A 281 27.33 -14.46 48.24
N GLU A 282 27.80 -13.24 48.44
CA GLU A 282 27.45 -12.07 47.62
C GLU A 282 28.06 -12.16 46.21
N THR A 283 29.26 -12.74 46.08
CA THR A 283 29.88 -13.01 44.77
C THR A 283 29.11 -14.09 44.00
N ARG A 284 28.62 -15.13 44.68
CA ARG A 284 27.75 -16.16 44.09
C ARG A 284 26.41 -15.57 43.65
N GLU A 285 25.80 -14.72 44.47
CA GLU A 285 24.55 -14.03 44.13
C GLU A 285 24.72 -13.08 42.93
N LEU A 286 25.81 -12.31 42.88
CA LEU A 286 26.11 -11.43 41.76
C LEU A 286 26.37 -12.22 40.47
N SER A 287 27.06 -13.36 40.55
CA SER A 287 27.27 -14.26 39.41
C SER A 287 25.95 -14.86 38.91
N HIS A 288 25.05 -15.23 39.82
CA HIS A 288 23.71 -15.73 39.48
C HIS A 288 22.89 -14.65 38.77
N LEU A 289 22.87 -13.44 39.32
CA LEU A 289 22.13 -12.31 38.77
C LEU A 289 22.64 -11.94 37.37
N VAL A 290 23.96 -11.89 37.17
CA VAL A 290 24.54 -11.65 35.83
C VAL A 290 24.13 -12.74 34.83
N ASN A 291 24.14 -14.02 35.23
CA ASN A 291 23.70 -15.12 34.35
C ASN A 291 22.20 -15.04 34.01
N GLU A 292 21.36 -14.63 34.95
CA GLU A 292 19.93 -14.40 34.70
C GLU A 292 19.70 -13.20 33.78
N LEU A 293 20.50 -12.14 33.90
CA LEU A 293 20.44 -10.99 33.00
C LEU A 293 20.88 -11.33 31.58
N ILE A 294 21.98 -12.07 31.43
CA ILE A 294 22.43 -12.59 30.13
C ILE A 294 21.33 -13.47 29.53
N THR A 295 20.72 -14.32 30.36
CA THR A 295 19.60 -15.18 29.96
C THR A 295 18.41 -14.37 29.46
N LEU A 296 18.03 -13.31 30.18
CA LEU A 296 16.88 -12.48 29.82
C LEU A 296 17.15 -11.62 28.58
N ALA A 297 18.39 -11.15 28.41
CA ALA A 297 18.81 -10.45 27.20
C ALA A 297 18.81 -11.37 25.96
N LEU A 298 19.26 -12.63 26.12
CA LEU A 298 19.28 -13.62 25.04
C LEU A 298 17.90 -14.22 24.75
N ALA A 299 16.99 -14.30 25.74
CA ALA A 299 15.66 -14.87 25.58
C ALA A 299 14.78 -14.11 24.56
N ARG A 300 15.06 -12.84 24.29
CA ARG A 300 14.35 -12.04 23.28
C ARG A 300 14.85 -12.26 21.84
N GLY A 301 15.87 -13.11 21.66
CA GLY A 301 16.50 -13.36 20.36
C GLY A 301 17.39 -14.59 20.40
N THR A 302 16.88 -15.71 20.91
CA THR A 302 17.61 -16.97 20.78
C THR A 302 17.67 -17.32 19.29
N ASP A 303 18.87 -17.38 18.73
CA ASP A 303 19.17 -18.02 17.42
C ASP A 303 18.88 -19.53 17.42
N GLU A 304 18.18 -20.04 18.44
CA GLU A 304 17.70 -21.41 18.47
C GLU A 304 16.53 -21.55 17.48
N GLU A 305 16.78 -22.32 16.42
CA GLU A 305 15.74 -22.66 15.45
C GLU A 305 14.61 -23.46 16.10
N GLU A 306 13.38 -23.16 15.71
CA GLU A 306 12.21 -23.91 16.19
C GLU A 306 12.15 -25.31 15.57
N ALA A 307 12.17 -26.33 16.43
CA ALA A 307 12.13 -27.74 16.05
C ALA A 307 10.88 -28.44 16.61
N GLU A 308 10.63 -29.68 16.16
CA GLU A 308 9.67 -30.59 16.81
C GLU A 308 10.25 -31.02 18.17
N VAL A 309 9.54 -30.69 19.25
CA VAL A 309 9.96 -30.95 20.63
C VAL A 309 8.87 -31.72 21.37
N GLU A 310 9.23 -32.86 21.97
CA GLU A 310 8.37 -33.60 22.88
C GLU A 310 8.49 -33.01 24.29
N LEU A 311 7.40 -32.44 24.82
CA LEU A 311 7.41 -31.74 26.11
C LEU A 311 7.77 -32.67 27.28
N ALA A 312 7.45 -33.96 27.15
CA ALA A 312 7.81 -34.95 28.15
C ALA A 312 9.34 -35.11 28.27
N GLU A 313 10.10 -35.03 27.17
CA GLU A 313 11.56 -35.06 27.23
C GLU A 313 12.13 -33.82 27.91
N VAL A 314 11.61 -32.64 27.55
CA VAL A 314 12.00 -31.35 28.14
C VAL A 314 11.85 -31.39 29.66
N VAL A 315 10.67 -31.80 30.14
CA VAL A 315 10.38 -31.85 31.57
C VAL A 315 11.21 -32.91 32.28
N ARG A 316 11.40 -34.10 31.68
CA ARG A 316 12.26 -35.15 32.26
C ARG A 316 13.72 -34.68 32.38
N ASN A 317 14.26 -34.00 31.37
CA ASN A 317 15.61 -33.47 31.38
C ASN A 317 15.80 -32.36 32.41
N ALA A 318 14.83 -31.44 32.52
CA ALA A 318 14.82 -30.39 33.53
C ALA A 318 14.71 -30.97 34.94
N ALA A 319 13.79 -31.91 35.17
CA ALA A 319 13.63 -32.61 36.45
C ALA A 319 14.90 -33.37 36.85
N ALA A 320 15.55 -34.09 35.94
CA ALA A 320 16.79 -34.80 36.23
C ALA A 320 17.92 -33.85 36.66
N ARG A 321 18.02 -32.67 36.05
CA ARG A 321 18.97 -31.62 36.45
C ARG A 321 18.63 -31.03 37.81
N ALA A 322 17.36 -30.70 38.04
CA ALA A 322 16.90 -30.14 39.30
C ALA A 322 17.13 -31.11 40.47
N ARG A 323 16.78 -32.40 40.33
CA ARG A 323 17.05 -33.45 41.35
C ARG A 323 18.51 -33.48 41.78
N ARG A 324 19.46 -33.36 40.84
CA ARG A 324 20.90 -33.35 41.15
C ARG A 324 21.36 -32.10 41.88
N ARG A 325 20.68 -30.97 41.69
CA ARG A 325 21.09 -29.67 42.24
C ARG A 325 20.46 -29.40 43.59
N THR A 326 19.21 -29.83 43.78
CA THR A 326 18.40 -29.51 44.95
C THR A 326 18.23 -30.69 45.92
N GLU A 327 18.66 -31.89 45.51
CA GLU A 327 18.46 -33.15 46.26
C GLU A 327 16.98 -33.47 46.58
N ARG A 328 16.04 -32.76 45.95
CA ARG A 328 14.60 -32.96 46.11
C ARG A 328 14.10 -34.11 45.25
N GLU A 329 13.14 -34.86 45.79
CA GLU A 329 12.35 -35.77 44.97
C GLU A 329 11.42 -34.97 44.05
N ILE A 330 11.38 -35.34 42.77
CA ILE A 330 10.55 -34.68 41.75
C ILE A 330 9.79 -35.76 41.00
N THR A 331 8.47 -35.70 40.93
CA THR A 331 7.65 -36.64 40.15
C THR A 331 7.21 -35.99 38.86
N VAL A 332 7.35 -36.68 37.73
CA VAL A 332 6.96 -36.18 36.41
C VAL A 332 5.82 -37.02 35.87
N ASP A 333 4.70 -36.38 35.58
CA ASP A 333 3.55 -36.94 34.89
C ASP A 333 3.33 -36.13 33.59
N ALA A 334 3.72 -36.70 32.46
CA ALA A 334 3.67 -36.00 31.18
C ALA A 334 3.00 -36.87 30.12
N ASP A 335 2.07 -36.28 29.37
CA ASP A 335 1.54 -36.86 28.15
C ASP A 335 2.56 -36.79 27.00
N ARG A 336 2.20 -37.28 25.80
CA ARG A 336 3.09 -37.30 24.63
C ARG A 336 2.99 -36.02 23.78
N THR A 337 2.58 -34.89 24.38
CA THR A 337 2.41 -33.64 23.65
C THR A 337 3.71 -33.23 22.95
N ARG A 338 3.60 -32.96 21.65
CA ARG A 338 4.66 -32.38 20.83
C ARG A 338 4.31 -30.96 20.42
N VAL A 339 5.30 -30.09 20.41
CA VAL A 339 5.16 -28.69 20.02
C VAL A 339 6.25 -28.29 19.03
N ARG A 340 5.98 -27.24 18.25
CA ARG A 340 7.03 -26.50 17.55
C ARG A 340 7.56 -25.39 18.44
N GLY A 341 8.83 -25.49 18.82
CA GLY A 341 9.44 -24.53 19.74
C GLY A 341 10.94 -24.74 19.94
N GLN A 342 11.48 -23.96 20.87
CA GLN A 342 12.89 -23.90 21.21
C GLN A 342 13.15 -24.81 22.42
N ARG A 343 13.84 -25.94 22.20
CA ARG A 343 14.02 -26.98 23.21
C ARG A 343 14.75 -26.43 24.44
N LEU A 344 15.85 -25.70 24.26
CA LEU A 344 16.65 -25.20 25.36
C LEU A 344 15.91 -24.09 26.13
N ALA A 345 15.13 -23.26 25.44
CA ALA A 345 14.27 -22.27 26.08
C ALA A 345 13.23 -22.95 26.98
N LEU A 346 12.49 -23.94 26.45
CA LEU A 346 11.48 -24.66 27.23
C LEU A 346 12.09 -25.39 28.43
N GLU A 347 13.25 -26.05 28.24
CA GLU A 347 13.97 -26.71 29.33
C GLU A 347 14.38 -25.72 30.45
N ARG A 348 14.72 -24.48 30.08
CA ARG A 348 15.07 -23.41 31.00
C ARG A 348 13.85 -22.90 31.77
N ALA A 349 12.72 -22.69 31.10
CA ALA A 349 11.48 -22.30 31.77
C ALA A 349 11.08 -23.33 32.85
N VAL A 350 11.11 -24.63 32.50
CA VAL A 350 10.82 -25.70 33.45
C VAL A 350 11.85 -25.75 34.57
N GLY A 351 13.14 -25.56 34.27
CA GLY A 351 14.20 -25.46 35.26
C GLY A 351 13.95 -24.36 36.30
N ASN A 352 13.57 -23.16 35.86
CA ASN A 352 13.26 -22.04 36.74
C ASN A 352 12.05 -22.33 37.64
N LEU A 353 11.00 -22.96 37.10
CA LEU A 353 9.84 -23.37 37.92
C LEU A 353 10.22 -24.38 39.00
N LEU A 354 11.07 -25.36 38.65
CA LEU A 354 11.52 -26.40 39.58
C LEU A 354 12.45 -25.85 40.68
N GLU A 355 13.35 -24.94 40.31
CA GLU A 355 14.20 -24.24 41.28
C GLU A 355 13.37 -23.37 42.23
N ASN A 356 12.35 -22.69 41.69
CA ASN A 356 11.40 -21.93 42.49
C ASN A 356 10.66 -22.83 43.49
N ALA A 357 10.10 -23.94 43.02
CA ALA A 357 9.42 -24.93 43.86
C ALA A 357 10.33 -25.47 44.97
N ALA A 358 11.56 -25.85 44.65
CA ALA A 358 12.52 -26.37 45.62
C ALA A 358 12.99 -25.31 46.64
N LYS A 359 13.07 -24.04 46.23
CA LYS A 359 13.45 -22.92 47.10
C LYS A 359 12.38 -22.60 48.15
N PHE A 360 11.10 -22.68 47.77
CA PHE A 360 9.99 -22.29 48.64
C PHE A 360 9.41 -23.42 49.48
N ASP A 361 9.57 -24.66 49.03
CA ASP A 361 9.27 -25.83 49.83
C ASP A 361 10.52 -26.18 50.67
N THR A 362 10.63 -25.60 51.87
CA THR A 362 11.79 -25.84 52.75
C THR A 362 11.70 -27.15 53.52
N ASP A 363 10.49 -27.70 53.71
CA ASP A 363 10.27 -28.85 54.58
C ASP A 363 10.62 -30.18 53.92
N GLY A 364 10.66 -30.25 52.59
CA GLY A 364 11.15 -31.46 51.90
C GLY A 364 10.22 -32.67 51.99
N THR A 365 9.06 -32.53 52.63
CA THR A 365 8.23 -33.66 53.08
C THR A 365 7.50 -34.41 51.97
N ALA A 366 7.46 -33.85 50.76
CA ALA A 366 6.80 -34.45 49.62
C ALA A 366 7.52 -34.13 48.30
N PRO A 367 7.32 -34.96 47.25
CA PRO A 367 7.89 -34.69 45.94
C PRO A 367 7.26 -33.45 45.29
N ILE A 368 8.10 -32.72 44.54
CA ILE A 368 7.65 -31.66 43.63
C ILE A 368 7.01 -32.32 42.42
N GLY A 369 5.76 -31.97 42.12
CA GLY A 369 5.03 -32.52 40.98
C GLY A 369 5.24 -31.69 39.72
N VAL A 370 5.50 -32.34 38.58
CA VAL A 370 5.42 -31.69 37.27
C VAL A 370 4.40 -32.42 36.42
N GLU A 371 3.41 -31.68 35.93
CA GLU A 371 2.35 -32.19 35.06
C GLU A 371 2.44 -31.54 33.67
N VAL A 372 2.31 -32.35 32.62
CA VAL A 372 2.16 -31.88 31.23
C VAL A 372 0.87 -32.39 30.62
N ARG A 373 -0.01 -31.48 30.18
CA ARG A 373 -1.28 -31.77 29.52
C ARG A 373 -1.54 -30.80 28.37
N ALA A 374 -1.70 -31.30 27.15
CA ALA A 374 -2.16 -30.51 26.00
C ALA A 374 -1.44 -29.14 25.84
N GLY A 375 -0.12 -29.11 26.00
CA GLY A 375 0.69 -27.90 25.89
C GLY A 375 0.77 -27.05 27.15
N THR A 376 0.16 -27.47 28.25
CA THR A 376 0.27 -26.85 29.57
C THR A 376 1.29 -27.59 30.42
N ILE A 377 2.22 -26.85 31.02
CA ILE A 377 3.20 -27.38 31.98
C ILE A 377 2.95 -26.75 33.34
N THR A 378 2.72 -27.57 34.36
CA THR A 378 2.45 -27.14 35.73
C THR A 378 3.46 -27.75 36.69
N VAL A 379 4.10 -26.94 37.52
CA VAL A 379 4.95 -27.37 38.64
C VAL A 379 4.22 -27.08 39.94
N SER A 380 4.13 -28.09 40.81
CA SER A 380 3.44 -28.01 42.10
C SER A 380 4.37 -28.35 43.26
N ASP A 381 4.35 -27.53 44.30
CA ASP A 381 5.12 -27.70 45.53
C ASP A 381 4.23 -27.86 46.78
N ARG A 382 4.84 -28.02 47.97
CA ARG A 382 4.16 -27.99 49.28
C ARG A 382 4.61 -26.85 50.18
N GLY A 383 5.12 -25.77 49.59
CA GLY A 383 5.52 -24.57 50.32
C GLY A 383 4.34 -23.81 50.95
N PRO A 384 4.60 -22.58 51.44
CA PRO A 384 3.59 -21.77 52.13
C PRO A 384 2.45 -21.26 51.21
N GLY A 385 2.57 -21.46 49.89
CA GLY A 385 1.66 -20.91 48.89
C GLY A 385 1.95 -19.43 48.57
N LEU A 386 1.06 -18.81 47.80
CA LEU A 386 1.15 -17.46 47.28
C LEU A 386 0.10 -16.56 47.94
N GLY A 387 0.49 -15.33 48.31
CA GLY A 387 -0.47 -14.32 48.76
C GLY A 387 -1.40 -13.90 47.62
N THR A 388 -2.65 -13.53 47.94
CA THR A 388 -3.63 -13.11 46.92
C THR A 388 -3.18 -11.89 46.11
N ASN A 389 -2.38 -11.01 46.71
CA ASN A 389 -1.82 -9.83 46.05
C ASN A 389 -0.60 -10.15 45.17
N ASP A 390 0.01 -11.31 45.35
CA ASP A 390 1.24 -11.69 44.66
C ASP A 390 0.93 -12.44 43.36
N LEU A 391 -0.20 -13.15 43.28
CA LEU A 391 -0.61 -14.00 42.14
C LEU A 391 -0.52 -13.30 40.77
N GLY A 392 -0.84 -12.01 40.71
CA GLY A 392 -0.80 -11.23 39.46
C GLY A 392 0.56 -10.62 39.14
N ARG A 393 1.52 -10.67 40.06
CA ARG A 393 2.80 -9.95 39.98
C ARG A 393 4.02 -10.84 40.07
N ILE A 394 3.88 -12.12 40.44
CA ILE A 394 5.02 -13.03 40.57
C ILE A 394 5.84 -13.22 39.28
N PHE A 395 5.24 -12.92 38.12
CA PHE A 395 5.91 -12.97 36.82
C PHE A 395 6.53 -11.63 36.41
N ASP A 396 6.33 -10.57 37.20
CA ASP A 396 6.99 -9.28 36.99
C ASP A 396 8.49 -9.42 37.25
N ARG A 397 9.30 -8.68 36.48
CA ARG A 397 10.76 -8.68 36.65
C ARG A 397 11.14 -8.13 38.01
N PHE A 398 12.08 -8.81 38.68
CA PHE A 398 12.62 -8.43 39.99
C PHE A 398 11.59 -8.38 41.13
N TYR A 399 10.36 -8.84 40.87
CA TYR A 399 9.33 -8.88 41.88
C TYR A 399 9.61 -10.03 42.86
N ARG A 400 9.49 -9.72 44.15
CA ARG A 400 9.63 -10.68 45.25
C ARG A 400 8.55 -10.41 46.29
N ALA A 401 7.80 -11.44 46.66
CA ALA A 401 6.82 -11.36 47.73
C ALA A 401 7.50 -11.01 49.07
N ASP A 402 6.83 -10.26 49.95
CA ASP A 402 7.43 -9.78 51.21
C ASP A 402 7.90 -10.94 52.12
N THR A 403 7.17 -12.07 52.09
CA THR A 403 7.52 -13.31 52.79
C THR A 403 8.78 -14.00 52.24
N SER A 404 9.21 -13.64 51.03
CA SER A 404 10.34 -14.23 50.32
C SER A 404 11.60 -13.36 50.28
N ARG A 405 11.55 -12.14 50.84
CA ARG A 405 12.68 -11.17 50.80
C ARG A 405 13.94 -11.67 51.53
N SER A 406 13.79 -12.55 52.52
CA SER A 406 14.90 -13.17 53.24
C SER A 406 15.54 -14.37 52.53
N LEU A 407 14.90 -14.91 51.48
CA LEU A 407 15.41 -16.09 50.73
C LEU A 407 16.22 -15.66 49.49
N PRO A 408 17.47 -16.11 49.30
CA PRO A 408 18.36 -15.63 48.23
C PRO A 408 17.76 -15.82 46.83
N GLY A 409 17.79 -14.77 45.98
CA GLY A 409 17.31 -14.82 44.59
C GLY A 409 16.85 -13.47 44.03
N SER A 410 16.98 -13.29 42.72
CA SER A 410 16.81 -12.01 42.01
C SER A 410 15.37 -11.63 41.65
N GLY A 411 14.43 -12.58 41.70
CA GLY A 411 13.07 -12.37 41.16
C GLY A 411 13.00 -12.39 39.62
N LEU A 412 14.05 -12.84 38.93
CA LEU A 412 14.06 -12.94 37.46
C LEU A 412 13.57 -14.29 36.94
N GLY A 413 13.70 -15.37 37.71
CA GLY A 413 13.38 -16.73 37.28
C GLY A 413 11.97 -16.88 36.68
N LEU A 414 10.94 -16.37 37.37
CA LEU A 414 9.55 -16.43 36.88
C LEU A 414 9.29 -15.45 35.71
N ALA A 415 9.95 -14.30 35.68
CA ALA A 415 9.88 -13.40 34.53
C ALA A 415 10.50 -14.01 33.26
N ILE A 416 11.52 -14.86 33.42
CA ILE A 416 12.09 -15.65 32.31
C ILE A 416 11.05 -16.68 31.81
N VAL A 417 10.31 -17.33 32.73
CA VAL A 417 9.21 -18.24 32.35
C VAL A 417 8.15 -17.50 31.53
N ALA A 418 7.76 -16.29 31.96
CA ALA A 418 6.81 -15.46 31.23
C ALA A 418 7.30 -15.09 29.83
N GLY A 419 8.55 -14.63 29.70
CA GLY A 419 9.12 -14.31 28.39
C GLY A 419 9.20 -15.51 27.44
N ILE A 420 9.50 -16.70 27.96
CA ILE A 420 9.55 -17.94 27.16
C ILE A 420 8.14 -18.38 26.76
N ALA A 421 7.16 -18.27 27.66
CA ALA A 421 5.76 -18.57 27.33
C ALA A 421 5.25 -17.63 26.23
N GLU A 422 5.49 -16.32 26.35
CA GLU A 422 5.14 -15.32 25.33
C GLU A 422 5.81 -15.60 23.98
N ALA A 423 7.10 -15.99 23.98
CA ALA A 423 7.81 -16.37 22.75
C ALA A 423 7.20 -17.62 22.06
N HIS A 424 6.47 -18.45 22.81
CA HIS A 424 5.73 -19.61 22.31
C HIS A 424 4.21 -19.33 22.22
N ASP A 425 3.82 -18.05 22.11
CA ASP A 425 2.44 -17.56 21.99
C ASP A 425 1.50 -18.03 23.13
N GLY A 426 2.09 -18.38 24.28
CA GLY A 426 1.41 -18.90 25.44
C GLY A 426 1.23 -17.86 26.55
N THR A 427 0.76 -18.33 27.72
CA THR A 427 0.51 -17.50 28.91
C THR A 427 0.98 -18.20 30.17
N THR A 428 1.42 -17.43 31.17
CA THR A 428 1.74 -17.97 32.50
C THR A 428 0.54 -17.94 33.43
N PHE A 429 0.55 -18.82 34.44
CA PHE A 429 -0.46 -18.85 35.49
C PHE A 429 0.15 -19.30 36.81
N ALA A 430 -0.50 -18.90 37.90
CA ALA A 430 -0.16 -19.32 39.25
C ALA A 430 -1.41 -19.42 40.11
N GLY A 431 -1.41 -20.38 41.03
CA GLY A 431 -2.50 -20.58 41.97
C GLY A 431 -2.07 -21.34 43.20
N ASN A 432 -2.87 -21.26 44.26
CA ASN A 432 -2.68 -22.06 45.47
C ASN A 432 -3.36 -23.42 45.31
N ARG A 433 -2.72 -24.46 45.87
CA ARG A 433 -3.24 -25.83 45.80
C ARG A 433 -4.10 -26.17 47.03
N ALA A 434 -5.11 -27.00 46.82
CA ALA A 434 -5.85 -27.61 47.92
C ALA A 434 -4.89 -28.51 48.75
N GLY A 435 -4.79 -28.24 50.06
CA GLY A 435 -3.86 -28.94 50.96
C GLY A 435 -2.47 -28.30 51.10
N GLY A 436 -2.27 -27.07 50.61
CA GLY A 436 -1.04 -26.30 50.78
C GLY A 436 -0.09 -26.39 49.57
N GLY A 437 0.75 -25.36 49.42
CA GLY A 437 1.67 -25.17 48.30
C GLY A 437 1.13 -24.31 47.16
N ALA A 438 1.99 -24.08 46.18
CA ALA A 438 1.67 -23.38 44.95
C ALA A 438 1.66 -24.34 43.73
N ALA A 439 0.85 -24.01 42.73
CA ALA A 439 0.87 -24.59 41.40
C ALA A 439 1.14 -23.46 40.40
N ILE A 440 2.31 -23.49 39.78
CA ILE A 440 2.81 -22.44 38.89
C ILE A 440 3.17 -23.07 37.54
N GLY A 441 2.80 -22.43 36.44
CA GLY A 441 3.00 -23.01 35.14
C GLY A 441 2.86 -22.04 33.99
N PHE A 442 2.96 -22.58 32.78
CA PHE A 442 2.72 -21.86 31.54
C PHE A 442 2.06 -22.75 30.50
N THR A 443 1.40 -22.12 29.55
CA THR A 443 0.80 -22.75 28.38
C THR A 443 1.64 -22.47 27.14
N ILE A 444 1.48 -23.30 26.12
CA ILE A 444 1.96 -23.08 24.76
C ILE A 444 0.73 -22.98 23.86
N ALA A 445 0.74 -22.09 22.86
CA ALA A 445 -0.40 -21.91 21.97
C ALA A 445 -0.83 -23.21 21.30
N THR A 446 -2.14 -23.42 21.19
CA THR A 446 -2.72 -24.59 20.49
C THR A 446 -2.30 -24.68 19.03
N GLY A 447 -2.05 -23.55 18.37
CA GLY A 447 -1.54 -23.51 16.98
C GLY A 447 -0.12 -24.06 16.81
N ARG A 448 0.63 -24.24 17.92
CA ARG A 448 1.99 -24.81 17.91
C ARG A 448 2.02 -26.30 18.28
N LEU A 449 0.88 -26.88 18.68
CA LEU A 449 0.78 -28.31 18.98
C LEU A 449 0.85 -29.12 17.68
N LEU A 450 1.65 -30.17 17.69
CA LEU A 450 1.77 -31.12 16.59
C LEU A 450 0.80 -32.30 16.84
N PRO A 451 0.16 -32.84 15.78
CA PRO A 451 -0.75 -33.97 15.92
C PRO A 451 -0.01 -35.22 16.43
N ASP A 452 -0.70 -36.03 17.23
CA ASP A 452 -0.22 -37.34 17.64
C ASP A 452 -0.05 -38.23 16.41
N ARG A 453 1.20 -38.48 16.01
CA ARG A 453 1.60 -39.53 15.05
C ARG A 453 1.47 -40.91 15.63
#